data_AF-V7HMJ7-F1
#
_entry.id   AF-V7HMJ7-F1
#
_cell.length_a   1.000
_cell.length_b   1.000
_cell.length_c   1.000
_cell.angle_alpha   90.00
_cell.angle_beta   90.00
_cell.angle_gamma   90.00
#
_symmetry.space_group_name_H-M   'P 1'
#
loop_
_entity.id
_entity.type
_entity.pdbx_description
1 polymer ?
#
loop_
_entity_poly.entity_id
_entity_poly.type
_entity_poly.pdbx_seq_one_letter_code
_entity_poly.pdbx_strand_id
1 'polypeptide(L)'
;MTPQHLHILQHALGLDQYGRGEMYRDHFVTGEGSVDHPACVELTALGFMTRRADVQMFGGADLFRVTDSGRQAAIANSPAPPKLSASKQRYADFLECDCDIPFGDWLKWKERQRRGAAL
;
A
#
# COMPACT_ATOMS: atom_id res chain seq x y z
N MET A 1 15.98 -4.58 -7.96
CA MET A 1 14.68 -4.68 -7.27
C MET A 1 14.32 -6.14 -7.17
N THR A 2 14.28 -6.70 -5.97
CA THR A 2 13.78 -8.06 -5.71
C THR A 2 12.31 -8.01 -5.25
N PRO A 3 11.57 -9.14 -5.22
CA PRO A 3 10.23 -9.17 -4.64
C PRO A 3 10.19 -8.69 -3.18
N GLN A 4 11.22 -9.02 -2.38
CA GLN A 4 11.32 -8.58 -0.99
C GLN A 4 11.56 -7.06 -0.89
N HIS A 5 12.40 -6.50 -1.77
CA HIS A 5 12.59 -5.03 -1.84
C HIS A 5 11.28 -4.31 -2.13
N LEU A 6 10.53 -4.79 -3.13
CA LEU A 6 9.24 -4.19 -3.47
C LEU A 6 8.26 -4.30 -2.31
N HIS A 7 8.20 -5.46 -1.65
CA HIS A 7 7.35 -5.67 -0.49
C HIS A 7 7.66 -4.68 0.65
N ILE A 8 8.94 -4.47 0.96
CA ILE A 8 9.37 -3.50 1.97
C ILE A 8 8.96 -2.08 1.58
N LEU A 9 9.18 -1.68 0.32
CA LEU A 9 8.80 -0.35 -0.15
C LEU A 9 7.27 -0.14 -0.10
N GLN A 10 6.48 -1.12 -0.56
CA GLN A 10 5.02 -1.09 -0.46
C GLN A 10 4.57 -0.97 0.99
N HIS A 11 5.12 -1.80 1.88
CA HIS A 11 4.82 -1.75 3.31
C HIS A 11 5.17 -0.39 3.91
N ALA A 12 6.40 0.10 3.73
CA ALA A 12 6.86 1.36 4.28
C ALA A 12 6.04 2.57 3.81
N LEU A 13 5.48 2.49 2.59
CA LEU A 13 4.63 3.52 2.00
C LEU A 13 3.14 3.37 2.35
N GLY A 14 2.70 2.23 2.89
CA GLY A 14 1.29 1.99 3.17
C GLY A 14 0.48 1.57 1.94
N LEU A 15 1.13 0.96 0.97
CA LEU A 15 0.50 0.45 -0.25
C LEU A 15 0.12 -1.03 -0.09
N ASP A 16 -0.87 -1.47 -0.86
CA ASP A 16 -1.16 -2.89 -1.06
C ASP A 16 -0.12 -3.54 -2.01
N GLN A 17 -0.25 -4.86 -2.23
CA GLN A 17 0.64 -5.64 -3.09
C GLN A 17 0.62 -5.20 -4.57
N TYR A 18 -0.37 -4.41 -4.98
CA TYR A 18 -0.51 -3.85 -6.33
C TYR A 18 -0.12 -2.37 -6.39
N GLY A 19 0.45 -1.82 -5.31
CA GLY A 19 0.85 -0.42 -5.24
C GLY A 19 -0.31 0.57 -5.09
N ARG A 20 -1.49 0.11 -4.67
CA ARG A 20 -2.66 0.97 -4.42
C ARG A 20 -2.67 1.48 -2.99
N GLY A 21 -3.21 2.68 -2.79
CA GLY A 21 -3.37 3.32 -1.48
C GLY A 21 -2.85 4.75 -1.48
N GLU A 22 -2.96 5.41 -0.34
CA GLU A 22 -2.34 6.71 -0.10
C GLU A 22 -0.97 6.52 0.55
N MET A 23 0.07 7.17 0.03
CA MET A 23 1.41 7.09 0.60
C MET A 23 1.58 8.01 1.82
N TYR A 24 0.76 7.80 2.86
CA TYR A 24 0.72 8.66 4.06
C TYR A 24 1.87 8.42 5.04
N ARG A 25 2.65 7.35 4.83
CA ARG A 25 3.84 6.99 5.60
C ARG A 25 5.04 6.74 4.68
N ASP A 26 6.22 6.64 5.28
CA ASP A 26 7.48 6.50 4.53
C ASP A 26 8.62 5.83 5.29
N HIS A 27 8.35 5.20 6.44
CA HIS A 27 9.40 4.64 7.29
C HIS A 27 9.21 3.15 7.55
N PHE A 28 10.34 2.48 7.76
CA PHE A 28 10.43 1.07 8.16
C PHE A 28 11.46 0.96 9.28
N VAL A 29 11.08 0.41 10.43
CA VAL A 29 11.95 0.27 11.59
C VAL A 29 12.30 -1.20 11.77
N THR A 30 13.58 -1.52 11.77
CA THR A 30 14.06 -2.91 11.91
C THR A 30 15.52 -2.93 12.38
N GLY A 31 15.99 -4.05 12.94
CA GLY A 31 17.37 -4.23 13.42
C GLY A 31 18.00 -5.50 12.87
N GLU A 32 19.29 -5.70 13.09
CA GLU A 32 20.10 -6.80 12.50
C GLU A 32 19.56 -8.22 12.77
N GLY A 33 18.77 -8.42 13.83
CA GLY A 33 18.11 -9.69 14.12
C GLY A 33 16.88 -10.00 13.26
N SER A 34 16.47 -9.10 12.36
CA SER A 34 15.29 -9.25 11.51
C SER A 34 15.67 -9.69 10.09
N VAL A 35 14.82 -10.51 9.48
CA VAL A 35 14.93 -10.95 8.08
C VAL A 35 14.82 -9.81 7.07
N ASP A 36 14.21 -8.67 7.46
CA ASP A 36 13.99 -7.52 6.57
C ASP A 36 15.14 -6.50 6.63
N HIS A 37 15.98 -6.55 7.66
CA HIS A 37 17.07 -5.58 7.83
C HIS A 37 18.09 -5.61 6.70
N PRO A 38 18.60 -6.78 6.25
CA PRO A 38 19.52 -6.83 5.10
C PRO A 38 18.92 -6.19 3.85
N ALA A 39 17.64 -6.45 3.57
CA ALA A 39 16.95 -5.88 2.42
C ALA A 39 16.76 -4.36 2.53
N CYS A 40 16.54 -3.82 3.73
CA CYS A 40 16.50 -2.36 3.96
C CYS A 40 17.88 -1.70 3.75
N VAL A 41 18.96 -2.38 4.16
CA VAL A 41 20.34 -1.92 3.91
C VAL A 41 20.65 -1.93 2.41
N GLU A 42 20.26 -2.97 1.68
CA GLU A 42 20.41 -3.03 0.22
C GLU A 42 19.60 -1.93 -0.49
N LEU A 43 18.35 -1.70 -0.08
CA LEU A 43 17.52 -0.61 -0.60
C LEU A 43 18.16 0.77 -0.34
N THR A 44 18.88 0.92 0.77
CA THR A 44 19.66 2.13 1.07
C THR A 44 20.83 2.27 0.11
N ALA A 45 21.59 1.19 -0.15
CA ALA A 45 22.69 1.19 -1.11
C ALA A 45 22.23 1.47 -2.56
N LEU A 46 21.01 1.08 -2.90
CA LEU A 46 20.35 1.38 -4.18
C LEU A 46 19.79 2.82 -4.26
N GLY A 47 19.82 3.59 -3.17
CA GLY A 47 19.31 4.95 -3.09
C GLY A 47 17.79 5.07 -2.96
N PHE A 48 17.08 3.97 -2.69
CA PHE A 48 15.62 3.95 -2.51
C PHE A 48 15.18 4.21 -1.07
N MET A 49 16.11 4.14 -0.12
CA MET A 49 15.90 4.50 1.28
C MET A 49 17.10 5.26 1.83
N THR A 50 16.89 5.99 2.92
CA THR A 50 17.94 6.52 3.80
C THR A 50 17.91 5.76 5.13
N ARG A 51 19.06 5.56 5.77
CA ARG A 51 19.17 4.87 7.07
C ARG A 51 19.62 5.83 8.17
N ARG A 52 18.95 5.76 9.32
CA ARG A 52 19.44 6.27 10.61
C ARG A 52 19.64 5.08 11.54
N ALA A 53 20.89 4.79 11.89
CA ALA A 53 21.24 3.63 12.69
C ALA A 53 21.02 3.84 14.19
N ASP A 54 20.88 2.74 14.93
CA ASP A 54 20.94 2.66 16.40
C ASP A 54 20.00 3.64 17.13
N VAL A 55 18.77 3.77 16.64
CA VAL A 55 17.80 4.74 17.17
C VAL A 55 17.28 4.27 18.53
N GLN A 56 17.71 4.95 19.59
CA GLN A 56 17.37 4.61 20.99
C GLN A 56 15.87 4.54 21.27
N MET A 57 15.07 5.43 20.65
CA MET A 57 13.61 5.40 20.77
C MET A 57 12.99 4.09 20.27
N PHE A 58 13.68 3.38 19.36
CA PHE A 58 13.28 2.09 18.82
C PHE A 58 14.10 0.93 19.42
N GLY A 59 14.61 1.10 20.64
CA GLY A 59 15.38 0.06 21.33
C GLY A 59 16.72 -0.27 20.66
N GLY A 60 17.31 0.70 19.94
CA GLY A 60 18.55 0.49 19.18
C GLY A 60 18.34 -0.08 17.77
N ALA A 61 17.10 -0.24 17.31
CA ALA A 61 16.83 -0.58 15.92
C ALA A 61 17.12 0.59 14.96
N ASP A 62 17.27 0.28 13.68
CA ASP A 62 17.47 1.27 12.65
C ASP A 62 16.14 1.80 12.13
N LEU A 63 16.14 3.07 11.76
CA LEU A 63 15.05 3.72 11.04
C LEU A 63 15.45 3.90 9.58
N PHE A 64 14.72 3.25 8.69
CA PHE A 64 14.83 3.45 7.25
C PHE A 64 13.69 4.33 6.76
N ARG A 65 13.98 5.27 5.85
CA ARG A 65 13.00 6.18 5.27
C ARG A 65 13.06 6.15 3.76
N VAL A 66 11.92 5.96 3.10
CA VAL A 66 11.80 5.84 1.65
C VAL A 66 12.05 7.20 0.99
N THR A 67 12.91 7.21 -0.03
CA THR A 67 13.20 8.39 -0.85
C THR A 67 12.19 8.55 -1.98
N ASP A 68 12.21 9.69 -2.68
CA ASP A 68 11.35 9.87 -3.85
C ASP A 68 11.64 8.86 -4.97
N SER A 69 12.91 8.49 -5.18
CA SER A 69 13.28 7.42 -6.11
C SER A 69 12.73 6.07 -5.64
N GLY A 70 12.70 5.80 -4.33
CA GLY A 70 12.06 4.61 -3.77
C GLY A 70 10.55 4.58 -4.00
N ARG A 71 9.85 5.72 -3.88
CA ARG A 71 8.42 5.85 -4.22
C ARG A 71 8.16 5.54 -5.69
N GLN A 72 8.96 6.12 -6.58
CA GLN A 72 8.86 5.85 -8.02
C GLN A 72 9.14 4.38 -8.34
N ALA A 73 10.14 3.79 -7.69
CA ALA A 73 10.47 2.38 -7.87
C ALA A 73 9.33 1.46 -7.40
N ALA A 74 8.66 1.78 -6.28
CA ALA A 74 7.50 1.03 -5.81
C ALA A 74 6.35 1.07 -6.83
N ILE A 75 6.03 2.24 -7.40
CA ILE A 75 5.01 2.39 -8.43
C ILE A 75 5.38 1.60 -9.69
N ALA A 76 6.61 1.77 -10.18
CA ALA A 76 7.06 1.18 -11.44
C ALA A 76 7.14 -0.35 -11.40
N ASN A 77 7.40 -0.94 -10.22
CA ASN A 77 7.56 -2.39 -10.06
C ASN A 77 6.30 -3.07 -9.49
N SER A 78 5.29 -2.31 -9.06
CA SER A 78 4.03 -2.89 -8.57
C SER A 78 3.26 -3.55 -9.71
N PRO A 79 2.78 -4.81 -9.53
CA PRO A 79 2.00 -5.48 -10.56
C PRO A 79 0.65 -4.81 -10.75
N ALA A 80 0.14 -4.88 -11.99
CA ALA A 80 -1.20 -4.42 -12.28
C ALA A 80 -2.22 -5.24 -11.44
N PRO A 81 -3.19 -4.57 -10.80
CA PRO A 81 -4.20 -5.25 -10.01
C PRO A 81 -5.12 -6.10 -10.88
N PRO A 82 -5.64 -7.22 -10.36
CA PRO A 82 -6.54 -8.09 -11.11
C PRO A 82 -7.83 -7.35 -11.49
N LYS A 83 -8.32 -7.58 -12.71
CA LYS A 83 -9.64 -7.07 -13.13
C LYS A 83 -10.73 -7.75 -12.32
N LEU A 84 -11.53 -6.95 -11.62
CA LEU A 84 -12.72 -7.46 -10.92
C LEU A 84 -13.86 -7.68 -11.92
N SER A 85 -14.66 -8.73 -11.70
CA SER A 85 -15.93 -8.88 -12.40
C SER A 85 -16.88 -7.76 -11.99
N ALA A 86 -17.88 -7.46 -12.82
CA ALA A 86 -18.88 -6.43 -12.49
C ALA A 86 -19.61 -6.72 -11.16
N SER A 87 -19.82 -7.99 -10.80
CA SER A 87 -20.40 -8.36 -9.49
C SER A 87 -19.46 -8.11 -8.32
N LYS A 88 -18.17 -8.44 -8.45
CA LYS A 88 -17.15 -8.17 -7.43
C LYS A 88 -16.92 -6.68 -7.24
N GLN A 89 -16.90 -5.91 -8.34
CA GLN A 89 -16.78 -4.45 -8.26
C GLN A 89 -17.95 -3.85 -7.49
N ARG A 90 -19.20 -4.26 -7.77
CA ARG A 90 -20.37 -3.78 -7.00
C ARG A 90 -20.25 -4.07 -5.51
N TYR A 91 -19.72 -5.24 -5.15
CA TYR A 91 -19.53 -5.57 -3.74
C TYR A 91 -18.40 -4.74 -3.11
N ALA A 92 -17.31 -4.48 -3.84
CA ALA A 92 -16.25 -3.58 -3.37
C ALA A 92 -16.77 -2.15 -3.17
N ASP A 93 -17.52 -1.60 -4.15
CA ASP A 93 -18.15 -0.28 -4.05
C ASP A 93 -19.12 -0.19 -2.86
N PHE A 94 -19.80 -1.30 -2.53
CA PHE A 94 -20.66 -1.38 -1.35
C PHE A 94 -19.87 -1.29 -0.05
N LEU A 95 -18.74 -2.02 0.05
CA LEU A 95 -17.86 -1.97 1.22
C LEU A 95 -17.22 -0.59 1.39
N GLU A 96 -16.81 0.05 0.30
CA GLU A 96 -16.22 1.40 0.30
C GLU A 96 -17.25 2.48 0.66
N CYS A 97 -18.52 2.27 0.31
CA CYS A 97 -19.61 3.18 0.68
C CYS A 97 -19.79 3.30 2.20
N ASP A 98 -19.30 2.32 2.97
CA ASP A 98 -19.34 2.25 4.44
C ASP A 98 -20.67 2.74 5.02
N CYS A 99 -21.76 2.18 4.51
CA CYS A 99 -23.11 2.65 4.78
C CYS A 99 -23.90 1.63 5.61
N ASP A 100 -24.73 2.12 6.52
CA ASP A 100 -25.57 1.32 7.41
C ASP A 100 -26.81 0.72 6.71
N ILE A 101 -26.66 0.26 5.47
CA ILE A 101 -27.73 -0.43 4.74
C ILE A 101 -27.27 -1.81 4.27
N PRO A 102 -28.15 -2.82 4.29
CA PRO A 102 -27.81 -4.14 3.76
C PRO A 102 -27.47 -4.09 2.26
N PHE A 103 -26.55 -4.94 1.82
CA PHE A 103 -26.10 -5.00 0.41
C PHE A 103 -27.25 -5.06 -0.60
N GLY A 104 -28.31 -5.82 -0.31
CA GLY A 104 -29.49 -5.92 -1.18
C GLY A 104 -30.24 -4.60 -1.35
N ASP A 105 -30.33 -3.79 -0.30
CA ASP A 105 -30.98 -2.48 -0.36
C ASP A 105 -30.07 -1.41 -0.94
N TRP A 106 -28.75 -1.53 -0.72
CA TRP A 106 -27.74 -0.75 -1.43
C TRP A 106 -27.82 -0.96 -2.94
N LEU A 107 -28.00 -2.19 -3.42
CA LEU A 107 -28.17 -2.47 -4.85
C LEU A 107 -29.39 -1.76 -5.44
N LYS A 108 -30.54 -1.83 -4.76
CA LYS A 108 -31.77 -1.11 -5.18
C LYS A 108 -31.57 0.39 -5.16
N TRP A 109 -30.92 0.93 -4.14
CA TRP A 109 -30.57 2.35 -4.05
C TRP A 109 -29.69 2.76 -5.23
N LYS A 110 -28.63 2.02 -5.54
CA LYS A 110 -27.73 2.33 -6.65
C LYS A 110 -28.41 2.24 -8.01
N GLU A 111 -29.33 1.30 -8.19
CA GLU A 111 -30.15 1.21 -9.41
C GLU A 111 -31.07 2.42 -9.57
N ARG A 112 -31.75 2.85 -8.50
CA ARG A 112 -32.58 4.07 -8.52
C ARG A 112 -31.75 5.30 -8.90
N GLN A 113 -30.54 5.46 -8.35
CA GLN A 113 -29.63 6.55 -8.69
C GLN A 113 -29.26 6.55 -10.18
N ARG A 114 -28.93 5.37 -10.74
CA ARG A 114 -28.62 5.24 -12.18
C ARG A 114 -29.80 5.62 -13.08
N ARG A 115 -31.02 5.21 -12.71
CA ARG A 115 -32.25 5.55 -13.46
C ARG A 115 -32.59 7.04 -13.35
N GLY A 116 -32.39 7.65 -12.18
CA GLY A 116 -32.64 9.08 -11.96
C GLY A 116 -31.63 10.00 -12.65
N ALA A 117 -30.39 9.56 -12.82
CA ALA A 117 -29.36 10.29 -13.56
C ALA A 117 -29.49 10.19 -15.10
N ALA A 118 -30.47 9.42 -15.60
CA ALA A 118 -30.70 9.19 -17.03
C ALA A 118 -31.85 10.05 -17.61
N LEU A 119 -32.30 11.08 -16.88
CA LEU A 119 -33.28 12.11 -17.27
C LEU A 119 -32.59 13.48 -17.29
#